data_AF-A0AA97EXH5-F1
#
_entry.id   AF-A0AA97EXH5-F1
#
_cell.length_a   1.000
_cell.length_b   1.000
_cell.length_c   1.000
_cell.angle_alpha   90.00
_cell.angle_beta   90.00
_cell.angle_gamma   90.00
#
_symmetry.space_group_name_H-M   'P 1'
#
loop_
_entity.id
_entity.type
_entity.pdbx_description
1 polymer ?
#
loop_
_entity_poly.entity_id
_entity_poly.type
_entity_poly.pdbx_seq_one_letter_code
_entity_poly.pdbx_strand_id
1 'polypeptide(L)'
;MLTRKKYGGLAVISPEAIYAGLGESIVKFCLNEIPSPPKEIFYSQLDDDLTSNLYPHLCKEKLKKVQRLFSLGPVLVLYWDDIPDDHYLSFLKGATHPAFALTKTIRQEFPCDNQTLNLIHCSDDSISALKELSILKSCKIKESQVKKTHYSPHDHLGIVNYIDLVSDLFNFNNDATLNIKSEPQKNVRSALKLLNNFSIKNKDFNKIHESFLIGDTTPLFNIIYADISKGNVILKNPLSLLAIESFSDSASIWLKEPIENVIYTISNILDKIAVNKWAICGSTSLWRYGLPIIPNDLDIRCKEEDLYKIANYFNKNIEFIDVGTHKSNVINLNIQGWDIEFTGDTYCKNDIHIFLDAEKNKNDNFQSIADCIIEYLAMGRSDRTISDHKIAQILIEKKNIKFSEFYDQATKAGYRSIDDLAKIYSICG
;
A
#
# COMPACT_ATOMS: atom_id res chain seq x y z
N MET A 1 9.82 -13.65 -40.28
CA MET A 1 9.70 -14.01 -38.85
C MET A 1 10.29 -12.88 -38.04
N LEU A 2 9.49 -12.14 -37.27
CA LEU A 2 10.01 -11.17 -36.31
C LEU A 2 10.66 -11.97 -35.17
N THR A 3 11.98 -11.86 -35.01
CA THR A 3 12.68 -12.43 -33.86
C THR A 3 12.15 -11.74 -32.60
N ARG A 4 11.42 -12.48 -31.77
CA ARG A 4 10.97 -11.99 -30.47
C ARG A 4 12.21 -11.54 -29.68
N LYS A 5 12.21 -10.31 -29.20
CA LYS A 5 13.31 -9.78 -28.37
C LYS A 5 13.36 -10.62 -27.11
N LYS A 6 14.54 -11.18 -26.81
CA LYS A 6 14.77 -12.01 -25.62
C LYS A 6 15.17 -11.11 -24.47
N TYR A 7 14.57 -11.36 -23.32
CA TYR A 7 14.88 -10.64 -22.09
C TYR A 7 15.44 -11.62 -21.06
N GLY A 8 16.57 -11.24 -20.44
CA GLY A 8 17.12 -11.98 -19.32
C GLY A 8 16.44 -11.55 -18.02
N GLY A 9 16.21 -12.50 -17.12
CA GLY A 9 15.57 -12.27 -15.83
C GLY A 9 16.31 -12.95 -14.70
N LEU A 10 16.38 -12.28 -13.54
CA LEU A 10 16.99 -12.82 -12.33
C LEU A 10 16.02 -12.61 -11.16
N ALA A 11 15.82 -13.68 -10.39
CA ALA A 11 15.12 -13.65 -9.12
C ALA A 11 16.01 -14.25 -8.02
N VAL A 12 15.99 -13.64 -6.84
CA VAL A 12 16.78 -14.03 -5.67
C VAL A 12 15.82 -14.24 -4.51
N ILE A 13 15.56 -15.49 -4.17
CA ILE A 13 14.79 -15.85 -2.99
C ILE A 13 15.71 -15.64 -1.79
N SER A 14 15.25 -14.74 -0.95
CA SER A 14 15.93 -14.22 0.22
C SER A 14 16.14 -15.26 1.34
N PRO A 15 17.07 -15.01 2.29
CA PRO A 15 17.34 -15.96 3.36
C PRO A 15 16.12 -16.22 4.25
N GLU A 16 15.29 -15.22 4.55
CA GLU A 16 14.10 -15.39 5.38
C GLU A 16 13.08 -16.32 4.74
N ALA A 17 12.91 -16.26 3.41
CA ALA A 17 11.99 -17.14 2.71
C ALA A 17 12.49 -18.59 2.72
N ILE A 18 13.81 -18.79 2.57
CA ILE A 18 14.42 -20.12 2.71
C ILE A 18 14.23 -20.65 4.13
N TYR A 19 14.44 -19.80 5.14
CA TYR A 19 14.29 -20.19 6.54
C TYR A 19 12.85 -20.49 6.95
N ALA A 20 11.88 -19.76 6.39
CA ALA A 20 10.47 -20.02 6.57
C ALA A 20 9.98 -21.27 5.81
N GLY A 21 10.86 -21.96 5.07
CA GLY A 21 10.50 -23.13 4.26
C GLY A 21 9.69 -22.78 3.01
N LEU A 22 9.70 -21.52 2.58
CA LEU A 22 8.94 -21.02 1.43
C LEU A 22 9.71 -21.15 0.11
N GLY A 23 11.02 -21.41 0.15
CA GLY A 23 11.88 -21.44 -1.04
C GLY A 23 11.36 -22.34 -2.16
N GLU A 24 11.08 -23.61 -1.88
CA GLU A 24 10.57 -24.56 -2.89
C GLU A 24 9.20 -24.15 -3.43
N SER A 25 8.31 -23.64 -2.58
CA SER A 25 6.97 -23.18 -2.98
C SER A 25 7.03 -21.95 -3.88
N ILE A 26 7.92 -20.99 -3.58
CA ILE A 26 8.15 -19.82 -4.43
C ILE A 26 8.76 -20.22 -5.77
N VAL A 27 9.74 -21.14 -5.79
CA VAL A 27 10.28 -21.69 -7.05
C VAL A 27 9.16 -22.31 -7.88
N LYS A 28 8.33 -23.16 -7.28
CA LYS A 28 7.20 -23.80 -7.95
C LYS A 28 6.20 -22.76 -8.50
N PHE A 29 5.92 -21.71 -7.74
CA PHE A 29 5.08 -20.61 -8.19
C PHE A 29 5.66 -19.94 -9.44
N CYS A 30 6.95 -19.58 -9.41
CA CYS A 30 7.63 -18.99 -10.58
C CYS A 30 7.60 -19.91 -11.81
N LEU A 31 7.77 -21.22 -11.65
CA LEU A 31 7.74 -22.20 -12.74
C LEU A 31 6.35 -22.39 -13.36
N ASN A 32 5.28 -22.13 -12.60
CA ASN A 32 3.92 -22.19 -13.11
C ASN A 32 3.57 -20.94 -13.95
N GLU A 33 4.14 -19.79 -13.60
CA GLU A 33 3.82 -18.50 -14.22
C GLU A 33 4.76 -18.18 -15.40
N ILE A 34 6.00 -18.70 -15.39
CA ILE A 34 6.99 -18.49 -16.45
C ILE A 34 7.07 -19.76 -17.31
N PRO A 35 6.69 -19.69 -18.61
CA PRO A 35 6.63 -20.89 -19.47
C PRO A 35 7.99 -21.60 -19.67
N SER A 36 9.10 -20.88 -19.51
CA SER A 36 10.46 -21.39 -19.66
C SER A 36 11.06 -21.72 -18.28
N PRO A 37 11.73 -22.88 -18.13
CA PRO A 37 12.48 -23.15 -16.92
C PRO A 37 13.68 -22.20 -16.79
N PRO A 38 14.13 -21.89 -15.56
CA PRO A 38 15.37 -21.18 -15.33
C PRO A 38 16.53 -21.93 -15.97
N LYS A 39 17.44 -21.19 -16.60
CA LYS A 39 18.72 -21.70 -17.08
C LYS A 39 19.61 -22.13 -15.91
N GLU A 40 19.60 -21.34 -14.84
CA GLU A 40 20.42 -21.59 -13.67
C GLU A 40 19.58 -21.50 -12.39
N ILE A 41 19.80 -22.46 -11.50
CA ILE A 41 19.29 -22.47 -10.13
C ILE A 41 20.48 -22.81 -9.23
N PHE A 42 20.82 -21.93 -8.29
CA PHE A 42 21.95 -22.17 -7.38
C PHE A 42 21.85 -21.35 -6.09
N TYR A 43 22.59 -21.75 -5.08
CA TYR A 43 22.72 -21.00 -3.84
C TYR A 43 23.93 -20.06 -3.86
N SER A 44 23.77 -18.89 -3.25
CA SER A 44 24.85 -17.92 -3.02
C SER A 44 24.84 -17.44 -1.58
N GLN A 45 26.01 -17.09 -1.04
CA GLN A 45 26.14 -16.48 0.28
C GLN A 45 26.83 -15.12 0.12
N LEU A 46 26.09 -14.03 0.36
CA LEU A 46 26.64 -12.69 0.28
C LEU A 46 27.23 -12.29 1.63
N ASP A 47 28.35 -11.57 1.58
CA ASP A 47 28.86 -10.77 2.70
C ASP A 47 28.36 -9.32 2.58
N ASP A 48 28.75 -8.47 3.52
CA ASP A 48 28.31 -7.07 3.58
C ASP A 48 28.74 -6.25 2.35
N ASP A 49 29.92 -6.52 1.81
CA ASP A 49 30.48 -5.82 0.65
C ASP A 49 29.74 -6.20 -0.63
N LEU A 50 29.53 -7.50 -0.85
CA LEU A 50 28.74 -8.00 -1.99
C LEU A 50 27.28 -7.58 -1.89
N THR A 51 26.71 -7.53 -0.69
CA THR A 51 25.35 -7.00 -0.48
C THR A 51 25.27 -5.52 -0.84
N SER A 52 26.29 -4.73 -0.48
CA SER A 52 26.37 -3.31 -0.87
C SER A 52 26.47 -3.13 -2.39
N ASN A 53 27.24 -4.01 -3.05
CA ASN A 53 27.35 -4.00 -4.50
C ASN A 53 26.06 -4.43 -5.20
N LEU A 54 25.28 -5.31 -4.58
CA LEU A 54 23.97 -5.73 -5.08
C LEU A 54 22.91 -4.61 -4.90
N TYR A 55 23.02 -3.82 -3.83
CA TYR A 55 22.06 -2.77 -3.48
C TYR A 55 22.70 -1.37 -3.33
N PRO A 56 23.37 -0.84 -4.37
CA PRO A 56 24.13 0.41 -4.27
C PRO A 56 23.24 1.66 -4.11
N HIS A 57 21.94 1.52 -4.37
CA HIS A 57 20.96 2.60 -4.35
C HIS A 57 20.28 2.78 -2.98
N LEU A 58 20.48 1.85 -2.04
CA LEU A 58 19.84 1.94 -0.72
C LEU A 58 20.55 2.98 0.16
N CYS A 59 19.75 3.71 0.94
CA CYS A 59 20.31 4.56 1.99
C CYS A 59 21.00 3.71 3.08
N LYS A 60 21.93 4.31 3.82
CA LYS A 60 22.75 3.62 4.82
C LYS A 60 21.94 2.82 5.85
N GLU A 61 20.81 3.36 6.29
CA GLU A 61 19.95 2.70 7.29
C GLU A 61 19.27 1.45 6.72
N LYS A 62 18.69 1.55 5.52
CA LYS A 62 18.06 0.41 4.84
C LYS A 62 19.10 -0.65 4.46
N LEU A 63 20.25 -0.22 3.95
CA LEU A 63 21.34 -1.13 3.57
C LEU A 63 21.80 -1.97 4.76
N LYS A 64 21.93 -1.40 5.96
CA LYS A 64 22.27 -2.16 7.17
C LYS A 64 21.25 -3.25 7.50
N LYS A 65 19.95 -2.99 7.33
CA LYS A 65 18.90 -4.00 7.56
C LYS A 65 18.98 -5.11 6.52
N VAL A 66 19.23 -4.76 5.26
CA VAL A 66 19.45 -5.73 4.17
C VAL A 66 20.71 -6.56 4.41
N GLN A 67 21.84 -5.96 4.79
CA GLN A 67 23.05 -6.69 5.18
C GLN A 67 22.79 -7.66 6.33
N ARG A 68 22.05 -7.23 7.37
CA ARG A 68 21.62 -8.11 8.47
C ARG A 68 20.74 -9.27 8.00
N LEU A 69 19.92 -9.06 6.97
CA LEU A 69 19.13 -10.14 6.36
C LEU A 69 20.02 -11.15 5.64
N PHE A 70 20.92 -10.67 4.77
CA PHE A 70 21.83 -11.51 4.00
C PHE A 70 22.88 -12.23 4.88
N SER A 71 23.21 -11.69 6.05
CA SER A 71 24.07 -12.37 7.02
C SER A 71 23.39 -13.52 7.77
N LEU A 72 22.05 -13.64 7.69
CA LEU A 72 21.34 -14.75 8.30
C LEU A 72 21.69 -16.07 7.59
N GLY A 73 21.87 -16.06 6.27
CA GLY A 73 22.03 -17.29 5.50
C GLY A 73 22.13 -17.09 3.99
N PRO A 74 22.11 -18.20 3.23
CA PRO A 74 22.24 -18.15 1.79
C PRO A 74 20.94 -17.71 1.13
N VAL A 75 21.07 -17.30 -0.12
CA VAL A 75 19.94 -17.05 -1.04
C VAL A 75 19.87 -18.10 -2.12
N LEU A 76 18.68 -18.28 -2.70
CA LEU A 76 18.44 -19.16 -3.83
C LEU A 76 18.21 -18.30 -5.07
N VAL A 77 19.10 -18.42 -6.03
CA VAL A 77 19.15 -17.65 -7.26
C VAL A 77 18.49 -18.43 -8.39
N LEU A 78 17.59 -17.79 -9.13
CA LEU A 78 16.98 -18.28 -10.35
C LEU A 78 17.31 -17.30 -11.48
N TYR A 79 17.83 -17.82 -12.59
CA TYR A 79 18.15 -17.00 -13.77
C TYR A 79 17.55 -17.60 -15.04
N TRP A 80 16.96 -16.75 -15.87
CA TRP A 80 16.39 -17.08 -17.17
C TRP A 80 17.10 -16.30 -18.28
N ASP A 81 17.40 -16.97 -19.40
CA ASP A 81 17.87 -16.32 -20.62
C ASP A 81 16.74 -15.63 -21.40
N ASP A 82 15.49 -16.06 -21.17
CA ASP A 82 14.33 -15.66 -21.97
C ASP A 82 13.06 -15.65 -21.10
N ILE A 83 12.65 -14.44 -20.68
CA ILE A 83 11.37 -14.14 -20.05
C ILE A 83 10.48 -13.31 -21.00
N PRO A 84 9.14 -13.32 -20.82
CA PRO A 84 8.22 -12.69 -21.76
C PRO A 84 8.44 -11.19 -22.00
N ASP A 85 8.89 -10.47 -20.97
CA ASP A 85 9.05 -9.02 -20.89
C ASP A 85 10.10 -8.66 -19.81
N ASP A 86 10.85 -7.56 -19.97
CA ASP A 86 11.93 -7.18 -19.05
C ASP A 86 11.46 -6.81 -17.63
N HIS A 87 10.19 -6.45 -17.47
CA HIS A 87 9.59 -6.14 -16.18
C HIS A 87 8.70 -7.26 -15.63
N TYR A 88 8.58 -8.39 -16.34
CA TYR A 88 7.68 -9.49 -15.96
C TYR A 88 7.95 -10.05 -14.56
N LEU A 89 9.23 -10.23 -14.19
CA LEU A 89 9.60 -10.70 -12.85
C LEU A 89 9.29 -9.68 -11.75
N SER A 90 9.35 -8.39 -12.06
CA SER A 90 8.98 -7.32 -11.12
C SER A 90 7.47 -7.30 -10.88
N PHE A 91 6.68 -7.50 -11.95
CA PHE A 91 5.24 -7.71 -11.85
C PHE A 91 4.90 -8.95 -11.00
N LEU A 92 5.53 -10.10 -11.30
CA LEU A 92 5.29 -11.37 -10.60
C LEU A 92 5.65 -11.29 -9.10
N LYS A 93 6.74 -10.59 -8.77
CA LYS A 93 7.18 -10.32 -7.40
C LYS A 93 6.11 -9.55 -6.60
N GLY A 94 5.41 -8.61 -7.24
CA GLY A 94 4.45 -7.73 -6.59
C GLY A 94 5.11 -6.52 -5.92
N ALA A 95 4.28 -5.62 -5.38
CA ALA A 95 4.72 -4.36 -4.77
C ALA A 95 5.75 -4.59 -3.65
N THR A 96 6.67 -3.63 -3.45
CA THR A 96 7.72 -3.69 -2.40
C THR A 96 7.14 -3.88 -1.00
N HIS A 97 6.02 -3.22 -0.72
CA HIS A 97 5.29 -3.38 0.53
C HIS A 97 4.15 -4.41 0.33
N PRO A 98 4.09 -5.48 1.14
CA PRO A 98 3.10 -6.56 0.96
C PRO A 98 1.63 -6.11 1.05
N ALA A 99 1.32 -5.04 1.78
CA ALA A 99 -0.03 -4.46 1.81
C ALA A 99 -0.55 -3.99 0.43
N PHE A 100 0.35 -3.81 -0.54
CA PHE A 100 0.04 -3.35 -1.90
C PHE A 100 0.25 -4.44 -2.95
N ALA A 101 0.59 -5.66 -2.53
CA ALA A 101 0.78 -6.76 -3.45
C ALA A 101 -0.58 -7.17 -4.06
N LEU A 102 -0.64 -7.19 -5.39
CA LEU A 102 -1.85 -7.57 -6.12
C LEU A 102 -2.04 -9.09 -6.07
N THR A 103 -3.27 -9.55 -6.34
CA THR A 103 -3.57 -10.98 -6.48
C THR A 103 -2.66 -11.63 -7.51
N LYS A 104 -2.26 -12.90 -7.29
CA LYS A 104 -1.37 -13.66 -8.17
C LYS A 104 0.05 -13.10 -8.26
N THR A 105 0.51 -12.42 -7.21
CA THR A 105 1.91 -12.05 -7.04
C THR A 105 2.51 -12.83 -5.87
N ILE A 106 3.83 -13.04 -5.90
CA ILE A 106 4.55 -13.80 -4.85
C ILE A 106 4.27 -13.19 -3.47
N ARG A 107 4.37 -11.86 -3.34
CA ARG A 107 4.17 -11.18 -2.06
C ARG A 107 2.72 -11.16 -1.57
N GLN A 108 1.74 -11.48 -2.41
CA GLN A 108 0.36 -11.67 -2.00
C GLN A 108 0.06 -13.13 -1.66
N GLU A 109 0.65 -14.06 -2.40
CA GLU A 109 0.44 -15.50 -2.25
C GLU A 109 1.12 -16.05 -0.99
N PHE A 110 2.32 -15.53 -0.66
CA PHE A 110 3.12 -16.01 0.45
C PHE A 110 3.15 -15.00 1.61
N PRO A 111 3.02 -15.47 2.87
CA PRO A 111 2.99 -14.59 4.04
C PRO A 111 4.22 -13.68 4.13
N CYS A 112 4.00 -12.36 4.06
CA CYS A 112 4.98 -11.33 4.38
C CYS A 112 4.26 -10.04 4.78
N ASP A 113 4.84 -9.25 5.70
CA ASP A 113 4.16 -8.10 6.31
C ASP A 113 4.99 -6.80 6.33
N ASN A 114 6.22 -6.83 5.83
CA ASN A 114 7.10 -5.67 5.80
C ASN A 114 7.93 -5.60 4.51
N GLN A 115 8.53 -4.44 4.27
CA GLN A 115 9.23 -4.11 3.02
C GLN A 115 10.67 -4.64 2.92
N THR A 116 11.26 -5.07 4.04
CA THR A 116 12.64 -5.56 4.10
C THR A 116 12.67 -7.09 3.94
N LEU A 117 11.81 -7.77 4.69
CA LEU A 117 11.60 -9.23 4.68
C LEU A 117 10.42 -9.57 3.77
N ASN A 118 10.58 -9.26 2.48
CA ASN A 118 9.53 -9.41 1.47
C ASN A 118 9.80 -10.55 0.48
N LEU A 119 10.54 -11.57 0.96
CA LEU A 119 10.70 -12.91 0.40
C LEU A 119 11.58 -13.03 -0.84
N ILE A 120 11.54 -12.06 -1.74
CA ILE A 120 12.20 -12.18 -3.04
C ILE A 120 12.63 -10.82 -3.58
N HIS A 121 13.83 -10.81 -4.17
CA HIS A 121 14.33 -9.74 -5.03
C HIS A 121 14.22 -10.17 -6.50
N CYS A 122 13.86 -9.25 -7.38
CA CYS A 122 13.91 -9.44 -8.83
C CYS A 122 14.56 -8.22 -9.43
N SER A 123 15.46 -8.42 -10.40
CA SER A 123 16.08 -7.31 -11.13
C SER A 123 15.04 -6.50 -11.89
N ASP A 124 15.29 -5.19 -12.01
CA ASP A 124 14.35 -4.27 -12.65
C ASP A 124 14.37 -4.39 -14.18
N ASP A 125 15.49 -4.84 -14.76
CA ASP A 125 15.71 -5.00 -16.19
C ASP A 125 16.81 -6.04 -16.50
N SER A 126 16.99 -6.40 -17.77
CA SER A 126 17.97 -7.41 -18.21
C SER A 126 19.44 -7.01 -18.01
N ILE A 127 19.79 -5.72 -18.06
CA ILE A 127 21.16 -5.24 -17.82
C ILE A 127 21.49 -5.40 -16.34
N SER A 128 20.57 -4.99 -15.47
CA SER A 128 20.65 -5.17 -14.02
C SER A 128 20.74 -6.66 -13.67
N ALA A 129 19.92 -7.51 -14.29
CA ALA A 129 19.97 -8.96 -14.11
C ALA A 129 21.35 -9.57 -14.40
N LEU A 130 22.02 -9.15 -15.48
CA LEU A 130 23.36 -9.67 -15.80
C LEU A 130 24.43 -9.20 -14.80
N LYS A 131 24.36 -7.93 -14.36
CA LYS A 131 25.28 -7.39 -13.34
C LYS A 131 25.11 -8.12 -12.01
N GLU A 132 23.87 -8.22 -11.53
CA GLU A 132 23.52 -8.90 -10.28
C GLU A 132 23.89 -10.39 -10.34
N LEU A 133 23.65 -11.08 -11.47
CA LEU A 133 24.06 -12.46 -11.67
C LEU A 133 25.58 -12.64 -11.53
N SER A 134 26.37 -11.71 -12.06
CA SER A 134 27.84 -11.78 -11.96
C SER A 134 28.33 -11.72 -10.51
N ILE A 135 27.72 -10.85 -9.69
CA ILE A 135 27.97 -10.73 -8.26
C ILE A 135 27.60 -12.04 -7.57
N LEU A 136 26.39 -12.55 -7.81
CA LEU A 136 25.89 -13.77 -7.16
C LEU A 136 26.71 -15.01 -7.54
N LYS A 137 27.19 -15.11 -8.78
CA LYS A 137 28.08 -16.20 -9.22
C LYS A 137 29.43 -16.18 -8.53
N SER A 138 29.96 -14.99 -8.21
CA SER A 138 31.25 -14.84 -7.52
C SER A 138 31.24 -15.41 -6.11
N CYS A 139 30.06 -15.52 -5.49
CA CYS A 139 29.83 -16.05 -4.15
C CYS A 139 28.92 -17.29 -4.13
N LYS A 140 28.90 -18.03 -5.24
CA LYS A 140 28.15 -19.29 -5.35
C LYS A 140 28.68 -20.32 -4.36
N ILE A 141 27.75 -21.01 -3.68
CA ILE A 141 28.06 -22.10 -2.75
C ILE A 141 27.45 -23.42 -3.24
N LYS A 142 27.96 -24.54 -2.72
CA LYS A 142 27.37 -25.86 -2.96
C LYS A 142 26.11 -26.02 -2.10
N GLU A 143 25.11 -26.71 -2.61
CA GLU A 143 23.89 -27.02 -1.86
C GLU A 143 24.18 -27.78 -0.55
N SER A 144 25.19 -28.65 -0.54
CA SER A 144 25.64 -29.34 0.68
C SER A 144 26.17 -28.42 1.78
N GLN A 145 26.46 -27.15 1.47
CA GLN A 145 26.89 -26.13 2.42
C GLN A 145 25.71 -25.32 3.00
N VAL A 146 24.50 -25.48 2.44
CA VAL A 146 23.30 -24.82 2.93
C VAL A 146 22.85 -25.52 4.21
N LYS A 147 23.16 -24.91 5.35
CA LYS A 147 22.63 -25.38 6.64
C LYS A 147 21.12 -25.08 6.67
N LYS A 148 20.30 -26.13 6.70
CA LYS A 148 18.88 -26.02 6.98
C LYS A 148 18.68 -25.76 8.47
N THR A 149 18.84 -24.52 8.92
CA THR A 149 18.33 -24.10 10.23
C THR A 149 16.84 -23.84 10.06
N HIS A 150 16.01 -24.73 10.60
CA HIS A 150 14.55 -24.55 10.55
C HIS A 150 14.12 -23.58 11.66
N TYR A 151 13.85 -22.34 11.27
CA TYR A 151 13.09 -21.41 12.08
C TYR A 151 11.58 -21.67 11.89
N SER A 152 10.75 -21.18 12.80
CA SER A 152 9.30 -21.29 12.64
C SER A 152 8.86 -20.50 11.39
N PRO A 153 7.85 -20.98 10.62
CA PRO A 153 7.33 -20.26 9.45
C PRO A 153 6.77 -18.87 9.74
N HIS A 154 6.67 -18.48 11.01
CA HIS A 154 6.22 -17.16 11.44
C HIS A 154 7.36 -16.24 11.90
N ASP A 155 8.60 -16.74 11.95
CA ASP A 155 9.70 -15.99 12.54
C ASP A 155 10.12 -14.79 11.70
N HIS A 156 9.83 -14.81 10.38
CA HIS A 156 10.01 -13.65 9.50
C HIS A 156 8.84 -12.66 9.52
N LEU A 157 7.72 -13.00 10.17
CA LEU A 157 6.53 -12.16 10.23
C LEU A 157 6.59 -11.22 11.44
N GLY A 158 6.87 -9.96 11.21
CA GLY A 158 7.02 -8.97 12.27
C GLY A 158 5.76 -8.79 13.12
N ILE A 159 4.56 -8.86 12.53
CA ILE A 159 3.29 -8.74 13.27
C ILE A 159 3.10 -9.88 14.26
N VAL A 160 3.42 -11.12 13.88
CA VAL A 160 3.26 -12.29 14.74
C VAL A 160 4.26 -12.21 15.90
N ASN A 161 5.52 -11.90 15.58
CA ASN A 161 6.55 -11.70 16.61
C ASN A 161 6.20 -10.54 17.56
N TYR A 162 5.61 -9.47 17.06
CA TYR A 162 5.17 -8.34 17.89
C TYR A 162 4.01 -8.73 18.82
N ILE A 163 3.03 -9.48 18.34
CA ILE A 163 1.92 -9.98 19.18
C ILE A 163 2.43 -10.93 20.25
N ASP A 164 3.28 -11.90 19.90
CA ASP A 164 3.88 -12.84 20.85
C ASP A 164 4.62 -12.06 21.95
N LEU A 165 5.44 -11.08 21.56
CA LEU A 165 6.18 -10.25 22.50
C LEU A 165 5.27 -9.43 23.42
N VAL A 166 4.20 -8.83 22.88
CA VAL A 166 3.24 -8.07 23.69
C VAL A 166 2.47 -8.99 24.64
N SER A 167 2.19 -10.23 24.23
CA SER A 167 1.57 -11.26 25.06
C SER A 167 2.47 -11.60 26.25
N ASP A 168 3.77 -11.82 26.01
CA ASP A 168 4.76 -12.15 27.04
C ASP A 168 4.99 -10.99 28.01
N LEU A 169 5.16 -9.77 27.50
CA LEU A 169 5.51 -8.59 28.33
C LEU A 169 4.33 -7.98 29.07
N PHE A 170 3.14 -7.98 28.47
CA PHE A 170 1.98 -7.22 28.96
C PHE A 170 0.77 -8.09 29.27
N ASN A 171 0.92 -9.42 29.26
CA ASN A 171 -0.16 -10.39 29.48
C ASN A 171 -1.37 -10.16 28.55
N PHE A 172 -1.08 -9.80 27.29
CA PHE A 172 -2.13 -9.63 26.28
C PHE A 172 -2.73 -10.99 25.91
N ASN A 173 -3.99 -11.22 26.28
CA ASN A 173 -4.76 -12.39 25.90
C ASN A 173 -5.96 -11.98 25.05
N ASN A 174 -6.08 -12.53 23.85
CA ASN A 174 -7.23 -12.32 22.98
C ASN A 174 -7.43 -13.54 22.07
N ASP A 175 -8.61 -14.15 22.10
CA ASP A 175 -8.93 -15.33 21.30
C ASP A 175 -8.80 -15.07 19.78
N ALA A 176 -8.94 -13.81 19.34
CA ALA A 176 -8.72 -13.42 17.94
C ALA A 176 -7.25 -13.54 17.49
N THR A 177 -6.29 -13.71 18.41
CA THR A 177 -4.87 -13.95 18.08
C THR A 177 -4.65 -15.25 17.32
N LEU A 178 -5.51 -16.25 17.54
CA LEU A 178 -5.42 -17.53 16.81
C LEU A 178 -5.66 -17.33 15.31
N ASN A 179 -6.68 -16.55 14.94
CA ASN A 179 -6.97 -16.23 13.54
C ASN A 179 -5.85 -15.41 12.88
N ILE A 180 -5.19 -14.54 13.65
CA ILE A 180 -4.02 -13.80 13.17
C ILE A 180 -2.86 -14.77 12.92
N LYS A 181 -2.62 -15.75 13.79
CA LYS A 181 -1.54 -16.73 13.58
C LYS A 181 -1.80 -17.65 12.38
N SER A 182 -3.06 -18.00 12.10
CA SER A 182 -3.41 -18.86 10.96
C SER A 182 -3.33 -18.15 9.61
N GLU A 183 -3.72 -16.86 9.56
CA GLU A 183 -3.68 -16.06 8.33
C GLU A 183 -3.09 -14.65 8.59
N PRO A 184 -1.80 -14.56 8.94
CA PRO A 184 -1.21 -13.34 9.49
C PRO A 184 -1.26 -12.17 8.51
N GLN A 185 -0.96 -12.42 7.23
CA GLN A 185 -0.99 -11.38 6.20
C GLN A 185 -2.40 -10.82 5.95
N LYS A 186 -3.44 -11.66 6.01
CA LYS A 186 -4.83 -11.21 5.82
C LYS A 186 -5.35 -10.45 7.03
N ASN A 187 -4.78 -10.71 8.21
CA ASN A 187 -5.27 -10.21 9.48
C ASN A 187 -4.38 -9.13 10.13
N VAL A 188 -3.34 -8.62 9.45
CA VAL A 188 -2.43 -7.58 9.99
C VAL A 188 -3.21 -6.37 10.52
N ARG A 189 -4.17 -5.86 9.75
CA ARG A 189 -4.98 -4.69 10.16
C ARG A 189 -5.83 -4.98 11.39
N SER A 190 -6.51 -6.13 11.40
CA SER A 190 -7.30 -6.58 12.54
C SER A 190 -6.44 -6.71 13.79
N ALA A 191 -5.23 -7.24 13.65
CA ALA A 191 -4.25 -7.34 14.73
C ALA A 191 -3.85 -5.97 15.27
N LEU A 192 -3.49 -5.02 14.40
CA LEU A 192 -3.13 -3.67 14.80
C LEU A 192 -4.29 -2.94 15.48
N LYS A 193 -5.53 -3.11 15.01
CA LYS A 193 -6.71 -2.55 15.67
C LYS A 193 -6.91 -3.12 17.08
N LEU A 194 -6.67 -4.41 17.27
CA LEU A 194 -6.73 -5.04 18.59
C LEU A 194 -5.61 -4.53 19.52
N LEU A 195 -4.39 -4.38 19.01
CA LEU A 195 -3.25 -3.85 19.76
C LEU A 195 -3.47 -2.38 20.15
N ASN A 196 -3.98 -1.54 19.25
CA ASN A 196 -4.36 -0.16 19.55
C ASN A 196 -5.42 -0.09 20.66
N ASN A 197 -6.46 -0.93 20.58
CA ASN A 197 -7.49 -0.97 21.62
C ASN A 197 -6.94 -1.43 22.98
N PHE A 198 -5.96 -2.33 22.98
CA PHE A 198 -5.27 -2.76 24.18
C PHE A 198 -4.34 -1.67 24.74
N SER A 199 -3.61 -0.97 23.88
CA SER A 199 -2.70 0.11 24.26
C SER A 199 -3.42 1.25 24.96
N ILE A 200 -4.59 1.65 24.46
CA ILE A 200 -5.44 2.68 25.10
C ILE A 200 -5.81 2.30 26.55
N LYS A 201 -5.95 1.00 26.84
CA LYS A 201 -6.32 0.48 28.17
C LYS A 201 -5.11 0.20 29.06
N ASN A 202 -3.91 0.06 28.49
CA ASN A 202 -2.68 -0.28 29.20
C ASN A 202 -1.64 0.83 29.01
N LYS A 203 -1.52 1.72 30.01
CA LYS A 203 -0.65 2.91 29.94
C LYS A 203 0.82 2.58 29.67
N ASP A 204 1.32 1.50 30.26
CA ASP A 204 2.72 1.10 30.11
C ASP A 204 2.99 0.62 28.68
N PHE A 205 2.06 -0.17 28.12
CA PHE A 205 2.13 -0.58 26.73
C PHE A 205 1.91 0.60 25.77
N ASN A 206 1.05 1.56 26.11
CA ASN A 206 0.68 2.66 25.19
C ASN A 206 1.89 3.44 24.68
N LYS A 207 2.79 3.83 25.59
CA LYS A 207 3.98 4.60 25.23
C LYS A 207 4.88 3.83 24.25
N ILE A 208 5.02 2.53 24.46
CA ILE A 208 5.84 1.66 23.61
C ILE A 208 5.16 1.46 22.26
N HIS A 209 3.83 1.28 22.26
CA HIS A 209 3.05 1.11 21.05
C HIS A 209 3.08 2.36 20.17
N GLU A 210 2.93 3.55 20.75
CA GLU A 210 3.02 4.82 20.03
C GLU A 210 4.40 5.01 19.40
N SER A 211 5.49 4.78 20.14
CA SER A 211 6.86 4.79 19.60
C SER A 211 7.05 3.77 18.47
N PHE A 212 6.53 2.55 18.65
CA PHE A 212 6.62 1.50 17.64
C PHE A 212 5.92 1.89 16.33
N LEU A 213 4.77 2.55 16.39
CA LEU A 213 4.01 2.96 15.20
C LEU A 213 4.67 4.09 14.41
N ILE A 214 5.55 4.88 15.04
CA ILE A 214 6.35 5.91 14.36
C ILE A 214 7.74 5.39 13.92
N GLY A 215 8.00 4.09 14.06
CA GLY A 215 9.28 3.47 13.68
C GLY A 215 10.35 3.48 14.77
N ASP A 216 10.07 3.97 15.98
CA ASP A 216 11.01 3.97 17.09
C ASP A 216 10.87 2.70 17.93
N THR A 217 11.75 1.74 17.68
CA THR A 217 11.81 0.47 18.43
C THR A 217 12.67 0.54 19.70
N THR A 218 13.33 1.67 19.96
CA THR A 218 14.24 1.82 21.12
C THR A 218 13.55 1.52 22.45
N PRO A 219 12.34 2.04 22.74
CA PRO A 219 11.66 1.75 24.00
C PRO A 219 11.31 0.28 24.16
N LEU A 220 10.86 -0.36 23.08
CA LEU A 220 10.53 -1.78 23.05
C LEU A 220 11.77 -2.62 23.34
N PHE A 221 12.88 -2.37 22.64
CA PHE A 221 14.09 -3.16 22.77
C PHE A 221 14.79 -2.97 24.11
N ASN A 222 14.73 -1.78 24.71
CA ASN A 222 15.23 -1.57 26.07
C ASN A 222 14.51 -2.47 27.09
N ILE A 223 13.21 -2.68 26.92
CA ILE A 223 12.42 -3.59 27.79
C ILE A 223 12.81 -5.04 27.53
N ILE A 224 12.89 -5.43 26.25
CA ILE A 224 13.32 -6.78 25.87
C ILE A 224 14.68 -7.12 26.50
N TYR A 225 15.69 -6.26 26.33
CA TYR A 225 17.03 -6.52 26.85
C TYR A 225 17.07 -6.55 28.39
N ALA A 226 16.28 -5.70 29.06
CA ALA A 226 16.17 -5.73 30.51
C ALA A 226 15.53 -7.03 31.03
N ASP A 227 14.54 -7.57 30.32
CA ASP A 227 13.78 -8.74 30.75
C ASP A 227 14.34 -10.10 30.27
N ILE A 228 15.13 -10.11 29.18
CA ILE A 228 15.95 -11.29 28.81
C ILE A 228 16.88 -11.67 29.96
N SER A 229 17.51 -10.68 30.62
CA SER A 229 18.41 -10.93 31.75
C SER A 229 17.72 -11.60 32.96
N LYS A 230 16.38 -11.52 33.02
CA LYS A 230 15.54 -12.10 34.07
C LYS A 230 14.87 -13.41 33.64
N GLY A 231 15.02 -13.82 32.38
CA GLY A 231 14.34 -15.00 31.81
C GLY A 231 12.85 -14.80 31.53
N ASN A 232 12.36 -13.56 31.53
CA ASN A 232 10.94 -13.25 31.35
C ASN A 232 10.52 -13.20 29.87
N VAL A 233 11.47 -12.98 28.96
CA VAL A 233 11.23 -12.87 27.51
C VAL A 233 12.15 -13.83 26.77
N ILE A 234 11.58 -14.61 25.84
CA ILE A 234 12.33 -15.51 24.97
C ILE A 234 12.24 -14.98 23.54
N LEU A 235 13.26 -14.25 23.09
CA LEU A 235 13.43 -14.01 21.66
C LEU A 235 13.78 -15.34 20.98
N LYS A 236 12.97 -15.77 20.01
CA LYS A 236 13.12 -17.08 19.36
C LYS A 236 14.41 -17.18 18.55
N ASN A 237 14.80 -16.11 17.84
CA ASN A 237 16.02 -16.04 17.03
C ASN A 237 16.31 -14.61 16.51
N PRO A 238 17.47 -14.38 15.87
CA PRO A 238 17.82 -13.08 15.27
C PRO A 238 16.86 -12.60 14.16
N LEU A 239 16.21 -13.52 13.43
CA LEU A 239 15.26 -13.19 12.37
C LEU A 239 14.00 -12.52 12.96
N SER A 240 13.48 -13.02 14.09
CA SER A 240 12.36 -12.40 14.81
C SER A 240 12.62 -10.94 15.17
N LEU A 241 13.83 -10.61 15.64
CA LEU A 241 14.17 -9.24 16.01
C LEU A 241 14.22 -8.32 14.79
N LEU A 242 14.85 -8.79 13.71
CA LEU A 242 14.88 -8.06 12.43
C LEU A 242 13.48 -7.87 11.85
N ALA A 243 12.59 -8.86 12.03
CA ALA A 243 11.20 -8.80 11.59
C ALA A 243 10.40 -7.75 12.35
N ILE A 244 10.53 -7.68 13.69
CA ILE A 244 9.88 -6.64 14.50
C ILE A 244 10.37 -5.25 14.08
N GLU A 245 11.69 -5.08 13.94
CA GLU A 245 12.30 -3.81 13.56
C GLU A 245 11.88 -3.35 12.16
N SER A 246 11.84 -4.28 11.20
CA SER A 246 11.43 -3.98 9.83
C SER A 246 9.93 -3.75 9.72
N PHE A 247 9.12 -4.44 10.53
CA PHE A 247 7.69 -4.22 10.58
C PHE A 247 7.36 -2.84 11.18
N SER A 248 8.06 -2.39 12.22
CA SER A 248 7.90 -1.05 12.82
C SER A 248 8.01 0.08 11.78
N ASP A 249 8.99 0.02 10.86
CA ASP A 249 9.14 0.99 9.76
C ASP A 249 7.89 1.10 8.87
N SER A 250 7.08 0.06 8.85
CA SER A 250 5.97 -0.14 7.92
C SER A 250 4.60 -0.25 8.59
N ALA A 251 4.56 -0.34 9.92
CA ALA A 251 3.33 -0.58 10.68
C ALA A 251 2.29 0.52 10.45
N SER A 252 2.73 1.78 10.36
CA SER A 252 1.85 2.91 10.04
C SER A 252 1.17 2.77 8.67
N ILE A 253 1.80 2.13 7.68
CA ILE A 253 1.23 1.90 6.35
C ILE A 253 0.02 0.96 6.43
N TRP A 254 0.09 -0.05 7.30
CA TRP A 254 -1.02 -0.96 7.57
C TRP A 254 -2.18 -0.30 8.32
N LEU A 255 -1.89 0.75 9.11
CA LEU A 255 -2.89 1.54 9.83
C LEU A 255 -3.62 2.57 8.97
N LYS A 256 -3.01 3.02 7.87
CA LYS A 256 -3.68 3.90 6.90
C LYS A 256 -4.87 3.16 6.29
N GLU A 257 -6.02 3.84 6.23
CA GLU A 257 -7.19 3.30 5.55
C GLU A 257 -6.82 2.93 4.10
N PRO A 258 -7.37 1.85 3.51
CA PRO A 258 -7.01 1.43 2.16
C PRO A 258 -7.07 2.59 1.14
N ILE A 259 -8.05 3.48 1.30
CA ILE A 259 -8.20 4.66 0.44
C ILE A 259 -7.04 5.65 0.57
N GLU A 260 -6.48 5.91 1.75
CA GLU A 260 -5.32 6.81 1.91
C GLU A 260 -4.12 6.30 1.13
N ASN A 261 -3.94 4.98 1.12
CA ASN A 261 -2.86 4.33 0.40
C ASN A 261 -3.08 4.37 -1.13
N VAL A 262 -4.32 4.19 -1.58
CA VAL A 262 -4.70 4.33 -2.99
C VAL A 262 -4.46 5.77 -3.44
N ILE A 263 -4.89 6.76 -2.66
CA ILE A 263 -4.68 8.18 -2.92
C ILE A 263 -3.18 8.51 -2.99
N TYR A 264 -2.38 8.01 -2.04
CA TYR A 264 -0.92 8.21 -2.06
C TYR A 264 -0.28 7.59 -3.30
N THR A 265 -0.69 6.37 -3.66
CA THR A 265 -0.20 5.67 -4.86
C THR A 265 -0.52 6.46 -6.13
N ILE A 266 -1.76 6.92 -6.26
CA ILE A 266 -2.20 7.72 -7.40
C ILE A 266 -1.46 9.06 -7.44
N SER A 267 -1.33 9.74 -6.30
CA SER A 267 -0.56 11.00 -6.21
C SER A 267 0.84 10.84 -6.78
N ASN A 268 1.58 9.80 -6.35
CA ASN A 268 2.92 9.53 -6.86
C ASN A 268 2.96 9.25 -8.37
N ILE A 269 1.93 8.55 -8.89
CA ILE A 269 1.82 8.29 -10.32
C ILE A 269 1.57 9.60 -11.07
N LEU A 270 0.60 10.40 -10.62
CA LEU A 270 0.23 11.68 -11.22
C LEU A 270 1.42 12.66 -11.22
N ASP A 271 2.17 12.73 -10.11
CA ASP A 271 3.40 13.53 -10.02
C ASP A 271 4.44 13.07 -11.05
N LYS A 272 4.64 11.76 -11.18
CA LYS A 272 5.59 11.17 -12.14
C LYS A 272 5.25 11.50 -13.60
N ILE A 273 3.95 11.63 -13.93
CA ILE A 273 3.50 11.99 -15.29
C ILE A 273 3.18 13.49 -15.44
N ALA A 274 3.62 14.31 -14.48
CA ALA A 274 3.45 15.76 -14.48
C ALA A 274 1.98 16.22 -14.61
N VAL A 275 1.08 15.53 -13.90
CA VAL A 275 -0.32 15.92 -13.68
C VAL A 275 -0.37 16.65 -12.35
N ASN A 276 -0.18 17.96 -12.40
CA ASN A 276 0.04 18.80 -11.21
C ASN A 276 -1.24 19.40 -10.63
N LYS A 277 -2.38 19.24 -11.32
CA LYS A 277 -3.68 19.78 -10.91
C LYS A 277 -4.75 18.72 -11.04
N TRP A 278 -5.10 18.13 -9.92
CA TRP A 278 -6.15 17.13 -9.81
C TRP A 278 -6.83 17.24 -8.45
N ALA A 279 -8.07 16.76 -8.38
CA ALA A 279 -8.84 16.75 -7.15
C ALA A 279 -9.63 15.45 -7.03
N ILE A 280 -9.63 14.88 -5.83
CA ILE A 280 -10.53 13.82 -5.40
C ILE A 280 -11.90 14.46 -5.19
N CYS A 281 -12.94 13.85 -5.76
CA CYS A 281 -14.31 14.36 -5.72
C CYS A 281 -15.28 13.25 -5.28
N GLY A 282 -16.57 13.56 -5.24
CA GLY A 282 -17.62 12.56 -5.08
C GLY A 282 -17.63 11.87 -3.70
N SER A 283 -18.00 10.58 -3.72
CA SER A 283 -18.12 9.72 -2.51
C SER A 283 -16.83 9.66 -1.70
N THR A 284 -15.66 9.64 -2.34
CA THR A 284 -14.38 9.54 -1.62
C THR A 284 -14.06 10.79 -0.81
N SER A 285 -14.49 11.97 -1.26
CA SER A 285 -14.28 13.18 -0.47
C SER A 285 -15.03 13.14 0.86
N LEU A 286 -16.12 12.39 0.95
CA LEU A 286 -16.87 12.19 2.20
C LEU A 286 -16.07 11.43 3.27
N TRP A 287 -15.17 10.53 2.87
CA TRP A 287 -14.31 9.78 3.80
C TRP A 287 -13.43 10.68 4.64
N ARG A 288 -12.91 11.75 4.04
CA ARG A 288 -12.15 12.77 4.76
C ARG A 288 -12.96 13.45 5.86
N TYR A 289 -14.28 13.49 5.72
CA TYR A 289 -15.20 14.04 6.71
C TYR A 289 -15.77 12.97 7.65
N GLY A 290 -15.22 11.75 7.59
CA GLY A 290 -15.54 10.62 8.46
C GLY A 290 -16.89 9.98 8.13
N LEU A 291 -17.26 9.95 6.86
CA LEU A 291 -18.39 9.18 6.35
C LEU A 291 -17.86 7.98 5.53
N PRO A 292 -18.52 6.81 5.56
CA PRO A 292 -18.04 5.65 4.81
C PRO A 292 -18.15 5.87 3.29
N ILE A 293 -17.17 5.36 2.53
CA ILE A 293 -17.23 5.31 1.06
C ILE A 293 -18.01 4.06 0.67
N ILE A 294 -19.11 4.22 -0.05
CA ILE A 294 -19.90 3.11 -0.60
C ILE A 294 -20.41 3.55 -1.99
N PRO A 295 -20.01 2.88 -3.08
CA PRO A 295 -19.07 1.73 -3.17
C PRO A 295 -17.59 2.13 -2.94
N ASN A 296 -16.65 1.18 -2.99
CA ASN A 296 -15.21 1.47 -2.93
C ASN A 296 -14.72 2.05 -4.26
N ASP A 297 -15.22 3.23 -4.61
CA ASP A 297 -14.84 4.00 -5.77
C ASP A 297 -13.98 5.21 -5.38
N LEU A 298 -13.20 5.74 -6.33
CA LEU A 298 -12.42 6.96 -6.18
C LEU A 298 -12.53 7.81 -7.44
N ASP A 299 -13.23 8.93 -7.32
CA ASP A 299 -13.40 9.89 -8.40
C ASP A 299 -12.29 10.93 -8.36
N ILE A 300 -11.55 11.06 -9.46
CA ILE A 300 -10.47 12.03 -9.61
C ILE A 300 -10.76 12.92 -10.81
N ARG A 301 -10.94 14.21 -10.57
CA ARG A 301 -11.03 15.21 -11.62
C ARG A 301 -9.66 15.77 -11.95
N CYS A 302 -9.39 15.92 -13.23
CA CYS A 302 -8.20 16.58 -13.75
C CYS A 302 -8.54 17.39 -14.99
N LYS A 303 -7.55 18.11 -15.52
CA LYS A 303 -7.71 18.75 -16.83
C LYS A 303 -7.82 17.69 -17.92
N GLU A 304 -8.58 18.00 -18.97
CA GLU A 304 -8.70 17.10 -20.13
C GLU A 304 -7.33 16.73 -20.73
N GLU A 305 -6.41 17.69 -20.89
CA GLU A 305 -5.04 17.44 -21.39
C GLU A 305 -4.25 16.45 -20.51
N ASP A 306 -4.48 16.48 -19.19
CA ASP A 306 -3.84 15.59 -18.22
C ASP A 306 -4.47 14.20 -18.23
N LEU A 307 -5.77 14.10 -18.54
CA LEU A 307 -6.45 12.82 -18.76
C LEU A 307 -5.78 12.01 -19.88
N TYR A 308 -5.38 12.65 -20.99
CA TYR A 308 -4.63 11.96 -22.06
C TYR A 308 -3.28 11.41 -21.59
N LYS A 309 -2.57 12.13 -20.69
CA LYS A 309 -1.32 11.63 -20.10
C LYS A 309 -1.58 10.39 -19.24
N ILE A 310 -2.65 10.42 -18.45
CA ILE A 310 -3.08 9.30 -17.61
C ILE A 310 -3.44 8.09 -18.48
N ALA A 311 -4.26 8.29 -19.53
CA ALA A 311 -4.61 7.23 -20.48
C ALA A 311 -3.38 6.58 -21.11
N ASN A 312 -2.44 7.40 -21.57
CA ASN A 312 -1.21 6.90 -22.18
C ASN A 312 -0.35 6.13 -21.17
N TYR A 313 -0.20 6.61 -19.92
CA TYR A 313 0.56 5.94 -18.88
C TYR A 313 -0.01 4.55 -18.54
N PHE A 314 -1.34 4.45 -18.43
CA PHE A 314 -2.01 3.19 -18.09
C PHE A 314 -2.39 2.34 -19.32
N ASN A 315 -2.05 2.80 -20.52
CA ASN A 315 -2.45 2.17 -21.79
C ASN A 315 -3.96 1.89 -21.85
N LYS A 316 -4.77 2.93 -21.58
CA LYS A 316 -6.23 2.89 -21.59
C LYS A 316 -6.81 3.81 -22.64
N ASN A 317 -7.97 3.41 -23.16
CA ASN A 317 -8.77 4.27 -24.01
C ASN A 317 -9.56 5.25 -23.12
N ILE A 318 -9.72 6.47 -23.62
CA ILE A 318 -10.63 7.45 -23.05
C ILE A 318 -12.03 7.13 -23.56
N GLU A 319 -12.99 7.08 -22.63
CA GLU A 319 -14.40 6.91 -22.92
C GLU A 319 -15.09 8.27 -22.84
N PHE A 320 -16.00 8.55 -23.78
CA PHE A 320 -16.84 9.74 -23.72
C PHE A 320 -18.17 9.39 -23.06
N ILE A 321 -18.49 10.06 -21.96
CA ILE A 321 -19.75 9.89 -21.24
C ILE A 321 -20.62 11.12 -21.49
N ASP A 322 -21.86 10.88 -21.94
CA ASP A 322 -22.92 11.88 -22.14
C ASP A 322 -24.11 11.51 -21.26
N VAL A 323 -23.93 11.66 -19.94
CA VAL A 323 -24.94 11.29 -18.94
C VAL A 323 -25.30 12.52 -18.12
N GLY A 324 -26.56 12.95 -18.23
CA GLY A 324 -27.08 14.12 -17.50
C GLY A 324 -26.66 15.46 -18.11
N THR A 325 -26.24 16.40 -17.27
CA THR A 325 -25.86 17.78 -17.65
C THR A 325 -24.37 17.95 -18.00
N HIS A 326 -23.57 16.88 -17.90
CA HIS A 326 -22.12 16.93 -18.08
C HIS A 326 -21.68 15.99 -19.20
N LYS A 327 -20.91 16.54 -20.13
CA LYS A 327 -20.17 15.80 -21.15
C LYS A 327 -18.73 15.74 -20.69
N SER A 328 -18.22 14.53 -20.45
CA SER A 328 -16.87 14.37 -19.93
C SER A 328 -16.17 13.20 -20.60
N ASN A 329 -14.86 13.36 -20.71
CA ASN A 329 -13.95 12.28 -21.06
C ASN A 329 -13.56 11.57 -19.76
N VAL A 330 -13.61 10.25 -19.73
CA VAL A 330 -13.28 9.46 -18.55
C VAL A 330 -12.30 8.34 -18.85
N ILE A 331 -11.59 7.90 -17.82
CA ILE A 331 -10.81 6.67 -17.80
C ILE A 331 -11.14 5.93 -16.52
N ASN A 332 -11.57 4.68 -16.66
CA ASN A 332 -11.81 3.80 -15.52
C ASN A 332 -10.64 2.84 -15.33
N LEU A 333 -10.11 2.79 -14.10
CA LEU A 333 -9.06 1.87 -13.67
C LEU A 333 -9.54 1.07 -12.47
N ASN A 334 -9.05 -0.15 -12.32
CA ASN A 334 -9.11 -0.84 -11.04
C ASN A 334 -7.69 -0.90 -10.48
N ILE A 335 -7.41 -0.22 -9.38
CA ILE A 335 -6.11 -0.25 -8.69
C ILE A 335 -6.35 -0.74 -7.28
N GLN A 336 -5.72 -1.87 -6.92
CA GLN A 336 -5.84 -2.47 -5.58
C GLN A 336 -7.29 -2.80 -5.17
N GLY A 337 -8.15 -3.15 -6.15
CA GLY A 337 -9.57 -3.45 -5.89
C GLY A 337 -10.46 -2.21 -5.70
N TRP A 338 -9.91 -1.01 -5.91
CA TRP A 338 -10.67 0.24 -5.98
C TRP A 338 -10.95 0.60 -7.43
N ASP A 339 -12.20 0.92 -7.73
CA ASP A 339 -12.61 1.44 -9.02
C ASP A 339 -12.33 2.95 -9.03
N ILE A 340 -11.37 3.36 -9.85
CA ILE A 340 -10.91 4.74 -9.93
C ILE A 340 -11.36 5.31 -11.26
N GLU A 341 -12.20 6.34 -11.19
CA GLU A 341 -12.62 7.11 -12.34
C GLU A 341 -11.77 8.37 -12.42
N PHE A 342 -11.01 8.53 -13.51
CA PHE A 342 -10.41 9.81 -13.86
C PHE A 342 -11.33 10.53 -14.84
N THR A 343 -11.74 11.74 -14.50
CA THR A 343 -12.64 12.55 -15.31
C THR A 343 -11.93 13.83 -15.75
N GLY A 344 -11.77 13.96 -17.07
CA GLY A 344 -11.24 15.14 -17.73
C GLY A 344 -12.38 16.10 -18.05
N ASP A 345 -12.41 17.24 -17.36
CA ASP A 345 -13.45 18.25 -17.58
C ASP A 345 -13.20 18.99 -18.92
N THR A 346 -14.13 18.84 -19.88
CA THR A 346 -14.01 19.37 -21.25
C THR A 346 -14.81 20.67 -21.51
N TYR A 347 -15.75 21.04 -20.65
CA TYR A 347 -16.66 22.18 -20.86
C TYR A 347 -16.86 23.03 -19.59
N CYS A 348 -15.94 23.95 -19.33
CA CYS A 348 -16.13 25.05 -18.36
C CYS A 348 -16.58 26.34 -19.07
N LYS A 349 -17.72 26.31 -19.78
CA LYS A 349 -18.17 27.45 -20.60
C LYS A 349 -19.20 28.39 -19.96
N ASN A 350 -19.66 28.12 -18.74
CA ASN A 350 -20.52 29.04 -17.97
C ASN A 350 -20.24 28.85 -16.46
N ASP A 351 -19.30 29.63 -15.90
CA ASP A 351 -19.10 30.06 -14.50
C ASP A 351 -19.48 29.17 -13.28
N ILE A 352 -19.78 27.88 -13.42
CA ILE A 352 -19.76 26.92 -12.31
C ILE A 352 -18.29 26.49 -12.13
N HIS A 353 -17.52 27.44 -11.61
CA HIS A 353 -16.17 27.24 -11.10
C HIS A 353 -16.24 26.41 -9.83
N ILE A 354 -16.24 25.10 -9.97
CA ILE A 354 -15.92 24.20 -8.88
C ILE A 354 -14.78 23.33 -9.40
N PHE A 355 -13.90 22.88 -8.52
CA PHE A 355 -12.93 21.78 -8.70
C PHE A 355 -11.45 22.11 -8.90
N LEU A 356 -11.01 23.16 -9.61
CA LEU A 356 -9.57 23.44 -9.75
C LEU A 356 -9.23 24.93 -9.64
N ASP A 357 -9.72 25.60 -8.59
CA ASP A 357 -9.35 26.98 -8.34
C ASP A 357 -7.83 27.11 -8.13
N ALA A 358 -7.22 28.06 -8.82
CA ALA A 358 -5.76 28.22 -8.92
C ALA A 358 -5.09 28.64 -7.59
N GLU A 359 -5.89 28.90 -6.55
CA GLU A 359 -5.44 29.37 -5.24
C GLU A 359 -5.56 28.33 -4.12
N LYS A 360 -5.97 27.08 -4.41
CA LYS A 360 -5.91 26.02 -3.40
C LYS A 360 -4.46 25.78 -3.00
N ASN A 361 -4.19 25.81 -1.68
CA ASN A 361 -2.94 25.37 -1.09
C ASN A 361 -2.54 24.04 -1.75
N LYS A 362 -1.31 23.97 -2.30
CA LYS A 362 -0.74 22.79 -2.99
C LYS A 362 -0.83 21.45 -2.22
N ASN A 363 -1.29 21.47 -0.98
CA ASN A 363 -1.23 20.36 -0.05
C ASN A 363 -2.57 19.63 0.13
N ASP A 364 -3.62 19.99 -0.61
CA ASP A 364 -4.94 19.39 -0.39
C ASP A 364 -5.72 19.14 -1.68
N ASN A 365 -5.53 17.94 -2.24
CA ASN A 365 -6.19 17.48 -3.46
C ASN A 365 -7.62 16.97 -3.21
N PHE A 366 -8.31 17.39 -2.14
CA PHE A 366 -9.70 16.99 -1.90
C PHE A 366 -10.68 18.12 -2.26
N GLN A 367 -11.88 17.73 -2.67
CA GLN A 367 -13.05 18.61 -2.75
C GLN A 367 -13.31 19.24 -1.37
N SER A 368 -13.71 20.52 -1.35
CA SER A 368 -14.04 21.16 -0.07
C SER A 368 -15.35 20.63 0.48
N ILE A 369 -15.57 20.77 1.79
CA ILE A 369 -16.81 20.30 2.39
C ILE A 369 -18.03 21.07 1.88
N ALA A 370 -17.89 22.36 1.61
CA ALA A 370 -18.94 23.19 1.06
C ALA A 370 -19.32 22.71 -0.35
N ASP A 371 -18.32 22.39 -1.19
CA ASP A 371 -18.56 21.80 -2.51
C ASP A 371 -19.26 20.44 -2.39
N CYS A 372 -18.85 19.59 -1.43
CA CYS A 372 -19.51 18.31 -1.19
C CYS A 372 -20.99 18.51 -0.81
N ILE A 373 -21.28 19.46 0.10
CA ILE A 373 -22.66 19.77 0.51
C ILE A 373 -23.49 20.19 -0.70
N ILE A 374 -22.97 21.11 -1.52
CA ILE A 374 -23.69 21.63 -2.69
C ILE A 374 -23.95 20.54 -3.72
N GLU A 375 -22.95 19.70 -4.00
CA GLU A 375 -23.08 18.57 -4.92
C GLU A 375 -24.17 17.60 -4.45
N TYR A 376 -24.13 17.18 -3.19
CA TYR A 376 -25.10 16.23 -2.65
C TYR A 376 -26.52 16.82 -2.54
N LEU A 377 -26.66 18.11 -2.26
CA LEU A 377 -27.95 18.80 -2.36
C LEU A 377 -28.46 18.83 -3.81
N ALA A 378 -27.57 19.03 -4.79
CA ALA A 378 -27.95 19.17 -6.19
C ALA A 378 -28.32 17.83 -6.84
N MET A 379 -27.62 16.76 -6.48
CA MET A 379 -27.89 15.42 -6.99
C MET A 379 -29.21 14.87 -6.46
N GLY A 380 -29.51 15.11 -5.17
CA GLY A 380 -30.80 14.83 -4.56
C GLY A 380 -31.30 13.38 -4.68
N ARG A 381 -30.41 12.41 -4.90
CA ARG A 381 -30.76 11.01 -5.11
C ARG A 381 -31.39 10.41 -3.86
N SER A 382 -32.50 9.72 -4.04
CA SER A 382 -33.28 9.07 -2.98
C SER A 382 -33.22 7.54 -3.01
N ASP A 383 -32.63 6.97 -4.06
CA ASP A 383 -32.47 5.53 -4.30
C ASP A 383 -31.27 4.91 -3.57
N ARG A 384 -30.47 5.73 -2.88
CA ARG A 384 -29.33 5.28 -2.04
C ARG A 384 -29.80 4.86 -0.64
N THR A 385 -29.03 3.98 0.00
CA THR A 385 -29.24 3.58 1.42
C THR A 385 -29.34 4.78 2.36
N ILE A 386 -28.57 5.84 2.07
CA ILE A 386 -28.70 7.16 2.67
C ILE A 386 -28.86 8.14 1.51
N SER A 387 -29.98 8.87 1.46
CA SER A 387 -30.23 9.87 0.41
C SER A 387 -29.14 10.94 0.38
N ASP A 388 -28.87 11.51 -0.78
CA ASP A 388 -27.81 12.52 -0.92
C ASP A 388 -28.08 13.76 -0.04
N HIS A 389 -29.34 14.19 0.06
CA HIS A 389 -29.70 15.29 0.95
C HIS A 389 -29.41 14.98 2.44
N LYS A 390 -29.61 13.73 2.87
CA LYS A 390 -29.27 13.30 4.24
C LYS A 390 -27.76 13.31 4.48
N ILE A 391 -26.96 12.96 3.47
CA ILE A 391 -25.49 13.08 3.53
C ILE A 391 -25.10 14.55 3.70
N ALA A 392 -25.66 15.45 2.89
CA ALA A 392 -25.41 16.89 3.00
C ALA A 392 -25.78 17.42 4.39
N GLN A 393 -26.92 17.01 4.95
CA GLN A 393 -27.30 17.34 6.32
C GLN A 393 -26.26 16.87 7.34
N ILE A 394 -25.82 15.61 7.27
CA ILE A 394 -24.81 15.07 8.19
C ILE A 394 -23.52 15.88 8.10
N LEU A 395 -23.09 16.29 6.90
CA LEU A 395 -21.90 17.13 6.73
C LEU A 395 -22.05 18.50 7.40
N ILE A 396 -23.20 19.17 7.18
CA ILE A 396 -23.54 20.45 7.80
C ILE A 396 -23.49 20.34 9.32
N GLU A 397 -24.18 19.35 9.88
CA GLU A 397 -24.28 19.14 11.34
C GLU A 397 -22.93 18.78 11.95
N LYS A 398 -22.21 17.81 11.38
CA LYS A 398 -20.96 17.28 11.92
C LYS A 398 -19.83 18.31 11.93
N LYS A 399 -19.85 19.26 10.99
CA LYS A 399 -18.84 20.32 10.89
C LYS A 399 -19.34 21.69 11.34
N ASN A 400 -20.57 21.76 11.85
CA ASN A 400 -21.19 22.99 12.34
C ASN A 400 -21.13 24.13 11.32
N ILE A 401 -21.36 23.81 10.04
CA ILE A 401 -21.29 24.76 8.93
C ILE A 401 -22.58 25.57 8.90
N LYS A 402 -22.49 26.89 8.87
CA LYS A 402 -23.68 27.74 8.67
C LYS A 402 -24.02 27.85 7.19
N PHE A 403 -25.30 27.93 6.84
CA PHE A 403 -25.73 28.14 5.44
C PHE A 403 -25.05 29.34 4.77
N SER A 404 -24.83 30.42 5.53
CA SER A 404 -24.13 31.61 5.04
C SER A 404 -22.69 31.32 4.58
N GLU A 405 -22.05 30.26 5.07
CA GLU A 405 -20.66 29.93 4.75
C GLU A 405 -20.50 29.28 3.38
N PHE A 406 -21.57 28.73 2.79
CA PHE A 406 -21.55 28.13 1.45
C PHE A 406 -22.63 28.68 0.52
N TYR A 407 -23.35 29.73 0.95
CA TYR A 407 -24.45 30.32 0.19
C TYR A 407 -24.00 30.91 -1.16
N ASP A 408 -22.87 31.61 -1.20
CA ASP A 408 -22.36 32.20 -2.43
C ASP A 408 -22.02 31.13 -3.47
N GLN A 409 -21.46 29.99 -3.01
CA GLN A 409 -21.15 28.84 -3.86
C GLN A 409 -22.43 28.14 -4.33
N ALA A 410 -23.42 27.98 -3.44
CA ALA A 410 -24.71 27.42 -3.82
C ALA A 410 -25.43 28.32 -4.85
N THR A 411 -25.36 29.64 -4.68
CA THR A 411 -25.96 30.58 -5.64
C THR A 411 -25.31 30.45 -7.02
N LYS A 412 -23.98 30.31 -7.07
CA LYS A 412 -23.24 30.02 -8.31
C LYS A 412 -23.64 28.67 -8.93
N ALA A 413 -23.97 27.68 -8.11
CA ALA A 413 -24.49 26.39 -8.54
C ALA A 413 -25.99 26.41 -8.95
N GLY A 414 -26.65 27.58 -8.94
CA GLY A 414 -28.01 27.76 -9.44
C GLY A 414 -29.12 27.77 -8.38
N TYR A 415 -28.76 27.75 -7.08
CA TYR A 415 -29.72 27.92 -6.00
C TYR A 415 -30.15 29.39 -5.89
N ARG A 416 -31.47 29.66 -5.86
CA ARG A 416 -32.00 31.01 -6.04
C ARG A 416 -32.15 31.80 -4.75
N SER A 417 -32.21 31.15 -3.59
CA SER A 417 -32.35 31.80 -2.29
C SER A 417 -31.88 30.91 -1.11
N ILE A 418 -31.55 31.53 0.02
CA ILE A 418 -31.28 30.83 1.29
C ILE A 418 -32.51 30.01 1.72
N ASP A 419 -33.72 30.53 1.46
CA ASP A 419 -34.97 29.87 1.80
C ASP A 419 -35.18 28.58 0.99
N ASP A 420 -34.70 28.51 -0.26
CA ASP A 420 -34.77 27.28 -1.07
C ASP A 420 -33.82 26.21 -0.54
N LEU A 421 -32.60 26.59 -0.12
CA LEU A 421 -31.67 25.69 0.56
C LEU A 421 -32.20 25.22 1.92
N ALA A 422 -32.79 26.14 2.70
CA ALA A 422 -33.39 25.83 3.99
C ALA A 422 -34.61 24.91 3.85
N LYS A 423 -35.41 25.05 2.78
CA LYS A 423 -36.51 24.13 2.47
C LYS A 423 -36.00 22.74 2.17
N ILE A 424 -34.98 22.59 1.31
CA ILE A 424 -34.36 21.29 1.00
C ILE A 424 -33.82 20.64 2.28
N TYR A 425 -33.18 21.43 3.15
CA TYR A 425 -32.71 20.96 4.45
C TYR A 425 -33.85 20.51 5.37
N SER A 426 -34.96 21.26 5.42
CA SER A 426 -36.12 20.95 6.27
C SER A 426 -36.88 19.68 5.86
N ILE A 427 -36.78 19.28 4.58
CA ILE A 427 -37.39 18.05 4.04
C ILE A 427 -36.65 16.78 4.49
N CYS A 428 -35.42 16.92 5.01
CA CYS A 428 -34.56 15.80 5.42
C CYS A 428 -34.67 15.41 6.91
N GLY A 429 -35.50 16.15 7.66
CA GLY A 429 -35.78 15.98 9.09
C GLY A 429 -36.74 14.84 9.39
#